data_AF-A0A435UJ03-F1
#
_entry.id   AF-A0A435UJ03-F1
#
_cell.length_a   1.000
_cell.length_b   1.000
_cell.length_c   1.000
_cell.angle_alpha   90.00
_cell.angle_beta   90.00
_cell.angle_gamma   90.00
#
_symmetry.space_group_name_H-M   'P 1'
#
loop_
_entity.id
_entity.type
_entity.pdbx_description
1 polymer ?
#
loop_
_entity_poly.entity_id
_entity_poly.type
_entity_poly.pdbx_seq_one_letter_code
_entity_poly.pdbx_strand_id
1 'polypeptide(L)'
;MSKRGANHLVWISKAFFVAIALALTGCASDIMKNYIGQPVESVILDYGPPTAVVDLGRGERAYQWRKISTNVVSGTSSGEVRHTKHGTVYEETETPGYIERQECFYTFYARATGGRWFITNFRQPKLECE
;
A
#
# COMPACT_ATOMS: atom_id res chain seq x y z
N MET A 1 -2.70 -43.84 27.36
CA MET A 1 -1.90 -42.60 27.27
C MET A 1 -2.33 -41.81 26.04
N SER A 2 -3.13 -40.75 26.25
CA SER A 2 -3.73 -39.92 25.20
C SER A 2 -2.69 -38.93 24.65
N LYS A 3 -2.16 -39.19 23.45
CA LYS A 3 -1.24 -38.28 22.72
C LYS A 3 -1.91 -37.50 21.58
N ARG A 4 -3.25 -37.52 21.45
CA ARG A 4 -3.96 -36.80 20.37
C ARG A 4 -4.28 -35.34 20.67
N GLY A 5 -4.26 -34.91 21.95
CA GLY A 5 -4.61 -33.53 22.34
C GLY A 5 -3.51 -32.48 22.10
N ALA A 6 -2.24 -32.86 22.18
CA ALA A 6 -1.12 -31.91 22.13
C ALA A 6 -0.87 -31.34 20.71
N ASN A 7 -1.08 -32.15 19.67
CA ASN A 7 -0.80 -31.74 18.29
C ASN A 7 -1.85 -30.74 17.76
N HIS A 8 -3.10 -30.83 18.19
CA HIS A 8 -4.14 -29.87 17.82
C HIS A 8 -3.93 -28.51 18.51
N LEU A 9 -3.48 -28.50 19.77
CA LEU A 9 -3.21 -27.27 20.52
C LEU A 9 -2.04 -26.48 19.91
N VAL A 10 -0.99 -27.18 19.46
CA VAL A 10 0.19 -26.58 18.79
C VAL A 10 -0.15 -26.08 17.38
N TRP A 11 -1.10 -26.73 16.70
CA TRP A 11 -1.55 -26.30 15.37
C TRP A 11 -2.43 -25.05 15.43
N ILE A 12 -3.34 -24.97 16.42
CA ILE A 12 -4.18 -23.78 16.67
C ILE A 12 -3.31 -22.57 17.03
N SER A 13 -2.28 -22.77 17.85
CA SER A 13 -1.35 -21.68 18.23
C SER A 13 -0.52 -21.19 17.05
N LYS A 14 0.00 -22.06 16.18
CA LYS A 14 0.71 -21.63 14.96
C LYS A 14 -0.20 -20.92 13.95
N ALA A 15 -1.43 -21.39 13.77
CA ALA A 15 -2.41 -20.75 12.87
C ALA A 15 -2.82 -19.36 13.37
N PHE A 16 -2.96 -19.19 14.68
CA PHE A 16 -3.28 -17.90 15.30
C PHE A 16 -2.16 -16.86 15.10
N PHE A 17 -0.89 -17.25 15.24
CA PHE A 17 0.24 -16.35 14.99
C PHE A 17 0.35 -15.92 13.52
N VAL A 18 0.05 -16.81 12.56
CA VAL A 18 0.04 -16.45 11.12
C VAL A 18 -1.12 -15.50 10.79
N ALA A 19 -2.30 -15.69 11.38
CA ALA A 19 -3.44 -14.80 11.18
C ALA A 19 -3.20 -13.38 11.72
N ILE A 20 -2.49 -13.24 12.84
CA ILE A 20 -2.11 -11.93 13.39
C ILE A 20 -1.05 -11.24 12.52
N ALA A 21 -0.10 -11.98 11.97
CA ALA A 21 0.94 -11.42 11.11
C ALA A 21 0.37 -10.83 9.80
N LEU A 22 -0.70 -11.41 9.26
CA LEU A 22 -1.41 -10.91 8.08
C LEU A 22 -2.30 -9.68 8.36
N ALA A 23 -2.68 -9.45 9.61
CA ALA A 23 -3.48 -8.27 9.99
C ALA A 23 -2.66 -6.99 10.18
N LEU A 24 -1.33 -7.08 10.14
CA LEU A 24 -0.40 -5.97 10.40
C LEU A 24 0.09 -5.27 9.12
N THR A 25 -0.29 -5.73 7.94
CA THR A 25 -0.12 -4.94 6.70
C THR A 25 -1.27 -3.95 6.62
N GLY A 26 -1.18 -2.84 7.35
CA GLY A 26 -2.19 -1.79 7.29
C GLY A 26 -2.18 -1.14 5.91
N CYS A 27 -3.31 -1.22 5.21
CA CYS A 27 -3.47 -0.52 3.93
C CYS A 27 -3.45 1.00 4.20
N ALA A 28 -3.02 1.80 3.23
CA ALA A 28 -3.05 3.24 3.31
C ALA A 28 -4.47 3.75 3.62
N SER A 29 -5.52 3.09 3.10
CA SER A 29 -6.91 3.39 3.46
C SER A 29 -7.19 3.28 4.96
N ASP A 30 -6.60 2.32 5.66
CA ASP A 30 -6.81 2.12 7.10
C ASP A 30 -6.19 3.25 7.91
N ILE A 31 -5.00 3.70 7.49
CA ILE A 31 -4.34 4.87 8.09
C ILE A 31 -5.20 6.11 7.88
N MET A 32 -5.68 6.34 6.66
CA MET A 32 -6.53 7.51 6.35
C MET A 32 -7.81 7.53 7.19
N LYS A 33 -8.44 6.36 7.38
CA LYS A 33 -9.67 6.25 8.16
C LYS A 33 -9.50 6.71 9.62
N ASN A 34 -8.32 6.53 10.21
CA ASN A 34 -8.04 6.95 11.59
C ASN A 34 -8.05 8.47 11.80
N TYR A 35 -7.93 9.26 10.72
CA TYR A 35 -7.99 10.72 10.78
C TYR A 35 -9.42 11.27 10.71
N ILE A 36 -10.43 10.45 10.42
CA ILE A 36 -11.82 10.92 10.40
C ILE A 36 -12.22 11.45 11.78
N GLY A 37 -12.82 12.64 11.81
CA GLY A 37 -13.19 13.37 13.03
C GLY A 37 -12.06 14.19 13.64
N GLN A 38 -10.83 14.04 13.15
CA GLN A 38 -9.70 14.84 13.61
C GLN A 38 -9.59 16.17 12.85
N PRO A 39 -8.97 17.19 13.46
CA PRO A 39 -8.60 18.41 12.76
C PRO A 39 -7.59 18.11 11.63
N VAL A 40 -7.69 18.81 10.50
CA VAL A 40 -6.77 18.61 9.35
C VAL A 40 -5.30 18.82 9.74
N GLU A 41 -5.06 19.62 10.78
CA GLU A 41 -3.75 19.85 11.35
C GLU A 41 -3.07 18.55 11.83
N SER A 42 -3.80 17.50 12.24
CA SER A 42 -3.16 16.24 12.63
C SER A 42 -2.46 15.56 11.45
N VAL A 43 -3.11 15.51 10.28
CA VAL A 43 -2.48 14.99 9.04
C VAL A 43 -1.31 15.87 8.62
N ILE A 44 -1.43 17.19 8.77
CA ILE A 44 -0.34 18.13 8.43
C ILE A 44 0.86 17.93 9.35
N LEU A 45 0.66 17.66 10.63
CA LEU A 45 1.74 17.40 11.58
C LEU A 45 2.47 16.09 11.26
N ASP A 46 1.76 15.07 10.79
CA ASP A 46 2.35 13.77 10.48
C ASP A 46 3.02 13.73 9.09
N TYR A 47 2.45 14.38 8.08
CA TYR A 47 2.88 14.25 6.68
C TYR A 47 3.32 15.57 6.03
N GLY A 48 3.30 16.67 6.77
CA GLY A 48 3.60 17.99 6.24
C GLY A 48 2.42 18.63 5.49
N PRO A 49 2.63 19.81 4.89
CA PRO A 49 1.56 20.53 4.22
C PRO A 49 1.02 19.75 3.00
N PRO A 50 -0.28 19.88 2.70
CA PRO A 50 -0.88 19.28 1.52
C PRO A 50 -0.23 19.84 0.24
N THR A 51 -0.12 19.00 -0.78
CA THR A 51 0.32 19.40 -2.13
C THR A 51 -0.71 20.32 -2.80
N ALA A 52 -1.99 20.09 -2.55
CA ALA A 52 -3.08 20.91 -3.08
C ALA A 52 -4.24 21.00 -2.09
N VAL A 53 -4.90 22.16 -2.10
CA VAL A 53 -6.16 22.38 -1.37
C VAL A 53 -7.19 22.87 -2.38
N VAL A 54 -8.33 22.19 -2.45
CA VAL A 54 -9.43 22.49 -3.38
C VAL A 54 -10.66 22.85 -2.57
N ASP A 55 -11.23 24.03 -2.82
CA ASP A 55 -12.50 24.42 -2.23
C ASP A 55 -13.65 23.73 -2.98
N LEU A 56 -14.45 22.95 -2.27
CA LEU A 56 -15.57 22.20 -2.84
C LEU A 56 -16.89 22.99 -2.74
N GLY A 57 -16.86 24.17 -2.10
CA GLY A 57 -18.05 24.94 -1.77
C GLY A 57 -18.77 24.41 -0.54
N ARG A 58 -19.79 25.15 -0.08
CA ARG A 58 -20.62 24.81 1.10
C ARG A 58 -19.83 24.59 2.40
N GLY A 59 -18.65 25.22 2.53
CA GLY A 59 -17.79 25.05 3.70
C GLY A 59 -17.05 23.72 3.74
N GLU A 60 -16.86 23.09 2.58
CA GLU A 60 -16.08 21.85 2.41
C GLU A 60 -14.81 22.10 1.61
N ARG A 61 -13.74 21.39 1.96
CA ARG A 61 -12.44 21.43 1.26
C ARG A 61 -11.89 20.03 1.09
N ALA A 62 -11.20 19.82 -0.02
CA ALA A 62 -10.36 18.66 -0.24
C ALA A 62 -8.89 19.04 -0.03
N TYR A 63 -8.18 18.24 0.74
CA TYR A 63 -6.76 18.36 1.01
C TYR A 63 -6.07 17.15 0.39
N GLN A 64 -5.09 17.38 -0.48
CA GLN A 64 -4.44 16.31 -1.23
C GLN A 64 -2.93 16.28 -0.98
N TRP A 65 -2.42 15.09 -0.69
CA TRP A 65 -1.00 14.78 -0.57
C TRP A 65 -0.58 13.90 -1.74
N ARG A 66 0.53 14.27 -2.40
CA ARG A 66 1.17 13.47 -3.44
C ARG A 66 2.39 12.75 -2.87
N LYS A 67 2.42 11.42 -3.00
CA LYS A 67 3.56 10.56 -2.68
C LYS A 67 4.08 9.92 -3.96
N ILE A 68 5.39 10.02 -4.18
CA ILE A 68 6.05 9.33 -5.30
C ILE A 68 6.70 8.07 -4.75
N SER A 69 6.23 6.91 -5.18
CA SER A 69 6.89 5.63 -4.93
C SER A 69 7.84 5.31 -6.09
N THR A 70 9.04 4.84 -5.78
CA THR A 70 10.00 4.39 -6.79
C THR A 70 10.27 2.91 -6.54
N ASN A 71 9.88 2.06 -7.49
CA ASN A 71 10.09 0.62 -7.43
C ASN A 71 11.21 0.24 -8.41
N VAL A 72 12.10 -0.66 -7.98
CA VAL A 72 13.15 -1.21 -8.84
C VAL A 72 12.70 -2.58 -9.29
N VAL A 73 12.46 -2.73 -10.59
CA VAL A 73 12.11 -4.01 -11.20
C VAL A 73 13.40 -4.66 -11.68
N SER A 74 13.76 -5.78 -11.07
CA SER A 74 14.94 -6.56 -11.45
C SER A 74 14.77 -7.17 -12.84
N GLY A 75 15.84 -7.15 -13.64
CA GLY A 75 15.88 -7.88 -14.90
C GLY A 75 15.86 -9.39 -14.69
N THR A 76 15.41 -10.12 -15.69
CA THR A 76 15.38 -11.60 -15.70
C THR A 76 16.20 -12.11 -16.88
N SER A 77 16.99 -13.16 -16.67
CA SER A 77 17.57 -13.94 -17.78
C SER A 77 16.91 -15.30 -17.81
N SER A 78 16.47 -15.73 -19.00
CA SER A 78 15.95 -17.07 -19.25
C SER A 78 16.70 -17.71 -20.40
N GLY A 79 17.29 -18.88 -20.19
CA GLY A 79 17.95 -19.65 -21.23
C GLY A 79 17.18 -20.90 -21.65
N GLU A 80 17.07 -21.16 -22.93
CA GLU A 80 16.52 -22.39 -23.51
C GLU A 80 17.62 -23.19 -24.21
N VAL A 81 17.73 -24.49 -23.89
CA VAL A 81 18.66 -25.40 -24.58
C VAL A 81 17.94 -26.03 -25.77
N ARG A 82 18.34 -25.67 -26.99
CA ARG A 82 17.84 -26.28 -28.23
C ARG A 82 18.81 -27.33 -28.76
N HIS A 83 18.35 -28.58 -28.88
CA HIS A 83 19.09 -29.63 -29.56
C HIS A 83 18.90 -29.51 -31.07
N THR A 84 19.99 -29.28 -31.80
CA THR A 84 20.00 -29.23 -33.27
C THR A 84 20.74 -30.45 -33.84
N LYS A 85 20.57 -30.71 -35.13
CA LYS A 85 21.25 -31.82 -35.84
C LYS A 85 22.79 -31.75 -35.79
N HIS A 86 23.35 -30.60 -35.40
CA HIS A 86 24.80 -30.33 -35.30
C HIS A 86 25.28 -30.14 -33.85
N GLY A 87 24.44 -30.37 -32.83
CA GLY A 87 24.82 -30.23 -31.41
C GLY A 87 23.79 -29.46 -30.57
N THR A 88 24.11 -29.22 -29.31
CA THR A 88 23.33 -28.38 -28.38
C THR A 88 23.65 -26.90 -28.58
N VAL A 89 22.61 -26.08 -28.73
CA VAL A 89 22.69 -24.61 -28.76
C VAL A 89 22.00 -24.08 -27.50
N TYR A 90 22.67 -23.18 -26.77
CA TYR A 90 22.07 -22.46 -25.64
C TYR A 90 21.61 -21.09 -26.16
N GLU A 91 20.32 -20.79 -25.99
CA GLU A 91 19.72 -19.53 -26.40
C GLU A 91 19.28 -18.77 -25.16
N GLU A 92 19.96 -17.66 -24.85
CA GLU A 92 19.70 -16.85 -23.65
C GLU A 92 18.89 -15.60 -24.04
N THR A 93 17.78 -15.38 -23.35
CA THR A 93 16.95 -14.18 -23.46
C THR A 93 17.07 -13.38 -22.17
N GLU A 94 17.67 -12.20 -22.25
CA GLU A 94 17.78 -11.27 -21.13
C GLU A 94 16.73 -10.16 -21.26
N THR A 95 15.96 -9.95 -20.19
CA THR A 95 15.09 -8.79 -19.99
C THR A 95 15.75 -7.84 -18.99
N PRO A 96 16.17 -6.63 -19.38
CA PRO A 96 16.83 -5.70 -18.48
C PRO A 96 15.87 -5.18 -17.40
N GLY A 97 16.41 -4.88 -16.23
CA GLY A 97 15.64 -4.23 -15.16
C GLY A 97 15.33 -2.77 -15.47
N TYR A 98 14.28 -2.23 -14.86
CA TYR A 98 13.88 -0.83 -15.01
C TYR A 98 13.42 -0.22 -13.69
N ILE A 99 13.39 1.11 -13.63
CA ILE A 99 12.90 1.87 -12.49
C ILE A 99 11.49 2.34 -12.80
N GLU A 100 10.53 1.91 -12.00
CA GLU A 100 9.15 2.35 -12.09
C GLU A 100 8.88 3.47 -11.09
N ARG A 101 8.29 4.57 -11.54
CA ARG A 101 7.84 5.66 -10.66
C ARG A 101 6.33 5.70 -10.68
N GLN A 102 5.73 5.59 -9.50
CA GLN A 102 4.29 5.61 -9.32
C GLN A 102 3.89 6.78 -8.43
N GLU A 103 2.87 7.51 -8.83
CA GLU A 103 2.33 8.64 -8.07
C GLU A 103 1.03 8.25 -7.36
N CYS A 104 1.04 8.37 -6.04
CA CYS A 104 -0.10 8.13 -5.18
C CYS A 104 -0.66 9.45 -4.66
N PHE A 105 -1.96 9.64 -4.79
CA PHE A 105 -2.67 10.82 -4.32
C PHE A 105 -3.61 10.44 -3.18
N TYR A 106 -3.31 10.94 -1.99
CA TYR A 106 -4.12 10.73 -0.78
C TYR A 106 -4.94 11.98 -0.54
N THR A 107 -6.28 11.86 -0.60
CA THR A 107 -7.19 13.01 -0.50
C THR A 107 -8.09 12.88 0.71
N PHE A 108 -8.07 13.89 1.59
CA PHE A 108 -9.00 14.04 2.70
C PHE A 108 -10.04 15.10 2.37
N TYR A 109 -11.29 14.83 2.73
CA TYR A 109 -12.38 15.80 2.72
C TYR A 109 -12.56 16.33 4.13
N ALA A 110 -12.63 17.65 4.26
CA ALA A 110 -12.82 18.31 5.53
C ALA A 110 -13.93 19.35 5.45
N ARG A 111 -14.59 19.58 6.59
CA ARG A 111 -15.64 20.60 6.74
C ARG A 111 -15.24 21.60 7.81
N ALA A 112 -15.58 22.86 7.57
CA ALA A 112 -15.36 23.93 8.52
C ALA A 112 -16.34 23.84 9.70
N THR A 113 -15.81 23.73 10.92
CA THR A 113 -16.56 23.75 12.18
C THR A 113 -15.79 24.58 13.20
N GLY A 114 -16.40 25.63 13.75
CA GLY A 114 -15.77 26.45 14.80
C GLY A 114 -14.45 27.11 14.38
N GLY A 115 -14.31 27.49 13.11
CA GLY A 115 -13.09 28.11 12.56
C GLY A 115 -11.96 27.13 12.24
N ARG A 116 -12.16 25.83 12.44
CA ARG A 116 -11.19 24.76 12.12
C ARG A 116 -11.75 23.82 11.07
N TRP A 117 -10.87 23.11 10.37
CA TRP A 117 -11.24 22.13 9.36
C TRP A 117 -11.13 20.73 9.95
N PHE A 118 -12.25 20.01 10.01
CA PHE A 118 -12.29 18.64 10.52
C PHE A 118 -12.49 17.67 9.37
N ILE A 119 -11.69 16.60 9.37
CA ILE A 119 -11.77 15.56 8.35
C ILE A 119 -13.07 14.81 8.53
N THR A 120 -13.89 14.81 7.49
CA THR A 120 -15.19 14.12 7.47
C THR A 120 -15.13 12.83 6.69
N ASN A 121 -14.28 12.76 5.68
CA ASN A 121 -14.14 11.59 4.81
C ASN A 121 -12.79 11.62 4.09
N PHE A 122 -12.49 10.58 3.31
CA PHE A 122 -11.34 10.52 2.42
C PHE A 122 -11.72 9.87 1.09
N ARG A 123 -10.90 10.08 0.06
CA ARG A 123 -11.01 9.36 -1.19
C ARG A 123 -10.17 8.09 -1.09
N GLN A 124 -10.79 6.94 -1.34
CA GLN A 124 -10.07 5.68 -1.34
C GLN A 124 -8.85 5.75 -2.28
N PRO A 125 -7.65 5.37 -1.80
CA PRO A 125 -6.47 5.29 -2.65
C PRO A 125 -6.70 4.34 -3.83
N LYS A 126 -5.88 4.50 -4.86
CA LYS A 126 -5.82 3.47 -5.90
C LYS A 126 -5.24 2.18 -5.31
N LEU A 127 -5.58 1.02 -5.86
CA LEU A 127 -5.17 -0.29 -5.34
C LEU A 127 -3.64 -0.42 -5.25
N GLU A 128 -2.93 0.16 -6.21
CA GLU A 128 -1.47 0.20 -6.24
C GLU A 128 -0.84 1.10 -5.16
N CYS A 129 -1.66 1.85 -4.42
CA CYS A 129 -1.29 2.82 -3.39
C CYS A 129 -1.86 2.48 -2.00
N GLU A 130 -2.47 1.30 -1.85
CA GLU A 130 -2.84 0.69 -0.56
C GLU A 130 -1.60 0.20 0.19
#